data_AF-A0A431FUY9-F1
#
_entry.id   AF-A0A431FUY9-F1
#
_cell.length_a   1.000
_cell.length_b   1.000
_cell.length_c   1.000
_cell.angle_alpha   90.00
_cell.angle_beta   90.00
_cell.angle_gamma   90.00
#
_symmetry.space_group_name_H-M   'P 1'
#
loop_
_entity.id
_entity.type
_entity.pdbx_description
1 polymer ?
#
loop_
_entity_poly.entity_id
_entity_poly.type
_entity_poly.pdbx_seq_one_letter_code
_entity_poly.pdbx_strand_id
1 'polypeptide(L)' 'MKEILITNDDGYESEGLKKLIKMLKKEFKAKITIVAPASE' A
#
# COMPACT_ATOMS: atom_id res chain seq x y z
N MET A 1 -7.54 -13.78 8.34
CA MET A 1 -6.84 -12.48 8.24
C MET A 1 -6.55 -12.26 6.77
N LYS A 2 -6.90 -11.11 6.18
CA LYS A 2 -6.72 -10.90 4.72
C LYS A 2 -5.28 -10.52 4.41
N GLU A 3 -4.71 -11.11 3.37
CA GLU A 3 -3.37 -10.80 2.85
C GLU A 3 -3.54 -10.05 1.53
N ILE A 4 -2.89 -8.88 1.40
CA ILE A 4 -3.05 -7.98 0.26
C ILE A 4 -1.67 -7.60 -0.27
N LEU A 5 -1.46 -7.81 -1.58
CA LEU A 5 -0.33 -7.26 -2.32
C LEU A 5 -0.78 -5.99 -3.04
N ILE A 6 -0.06 -4.88 -2.88
CA ILE A 6 -0.38 -3.59 -3.49
C ILE A 6 0.83 -3.09 -4.29
N THR A 7 0.56 -2.57 -5.48
CA THR A 7 1.53 -1.89 -6.37
C THR A 7 0.88 -0.61 -6.92
N ASN A 8 1.71 0.32 -7.39
CA ASN A 8 1.33 1.49 -8.19
C ASN A 8 2.46 1.83 -9.17
N ASP A 9 2.19 2.76 -10.07
CA ASP A 9 3.14 3.35 -11.03
C ASP A 9 3.83 4.61 -10.50
N ASP A 10 3.15 5.45 -9.69
CA ASP A 10 3.74 6.67 -9.10
C ASP A 10 4.90 6.45 -8.09
N GLY A 11 5.27 5.18 -7.84
CA GLY A 11 6.31 4.79 -6.89
C GLY A 11 5.86 4.70 -5.42
N TYR A 12 6.75 4.11 -4.60
CA TYR A 12 6.51 3.79 -3.18
C TYR A 12 6.23 5.02 -2.32
N GLU A 13 6.85 6.14 -2.64
CA GLU A 13 6.73 7.37 -1.85
C GLU A 13 5.42 8.13 -2.12
N SER A 14 4.58 7.67 -3.05
CA SER A 14 3.33 8.35 -3.41
C SER A 14 2.37 8.51 -2.23
N GLU A 15 1.82 9.72 -2.11
CA GLU A 15 0.89 10.07 -1.03
C GLU A 15 -0.39 9.23 -1.08
N GLY A 16 -0.86 8.89 -2.28
CA GLY A 16 -2.04 8.04 -2.49
C GLY A 16 -1.84 6.64 -1.93
N LEU A 17 -0.72 5.99 -2.27
CA LEU A 17 -0.38 4.65 -1.79
C LEU A 17 -0.29 4.62 -0.26
N LYS A 18 0.42 5.58 0.34
CA LYS A 18 0.57 5.68 1.81
C LYS A 18 -0.77 5.84 2.52
N LYS A 19 -1.67 6.69 2.00
CA LYS A 19 -3.02 6.88 2.56
C LYS A 19 -3.86 5.61 2.49
N LEU A 20 -3.82 4.90 1.36
CA LEU A 20 -4.53 3.63 1.18
C LEU A 20 -4.06 2.56 2.17
N ILE A 21 -2.74 2.36 2.27
CA ILE A 21 -2.14 1.38 3.19
C ILE A 21 -2.54 1.68 4.64
N LYS A 22 -2.49 2.95 5.04
CA LYS A 22 -2.87 3.37 6.40
C LYS A 22 -4.32 3.03 6.72
N MET A 23 -5.24 3.29 5.79
CA MET A 23 -6.66 2.95 5.94
C MET A 23 -6.86 1.43 6.02
N LEU A 24 -6.27 0.66 5.11
CA LEU A 24 -6.42 -0.80 5.07
C LEU A 24 -5.89 -1.49 6.34
N LYS A 25 -4.76 -1.03 6.88
CA LYS A 25 -4.23 -1.53 8.16
C LYS A 25 -5.16 -1.21 9.33
N LYS A 26 -5.73 0.01 9.37
CA LYS A 26 -6.57 0.48 10.47
C LYS A 26 -7.95 -0.19 10.49
N GLU A 27 -8.64 -0.21 9.36
CA GLU A 27 -10.04 -0.63 9.29
C GLU A 27 -10.20 -2.15 9.09
N PHE A 28 -9.28 -2.77 8.35
CA PHE A 28 -9.44 -4.17 7.93
C PHE A 28 -8.45 -5.14 8.61
N LYS A 29 -7.51 -4.63 9.42
CA LYS A 29 -6.44 -5.42 10.06
C LYS A 29 -5.74 -6.35 9.05
N ALA A 30 -5.58 -5.87 7.82
CA ALA A 30 -5.01 -6.64 6.73
C ALA A 30 -3.48 -6.72 6.86
N LYS A 31 -2.91 -7.87 6.49
CA LYS A 31 -1.47 -8.02 6.28
C LYS A 31 -1.16 -7.53 4.88
N ILE A 32 -0.35 -6.48 4.77
CA ILE A 32 -0.08 -5.80 3.51
C ILE A 32 1.37 -5.99 3.11
N THR A 33 1.59 -6.43 1.87
CA THR A 33 2.88 -6.42 1.18
C THR A 33 2.81 -5.37 0.07
N ILE A 34 3.87 -4.59 -0.08
CA ILE A 34 3.93 -3.51 -1.08
C ILE A 34 5.11 -3.81 -1.99
N VAL A 35 4.87 -3.74 -3.29
CA VAL A 35 5.91 -3.80 -4.33
C VAL A 35 5.59 -2.65 -5.27
N ALA A 36 6.46 -1.64 -5.32
CA ALA A 36 6.29 -0.47 -6.15
C ALA A 36 7.67 0.05 -6.61
N PRO A 37 7.74 0.81 -7.72
CA PRO A 37 8.95 1.51 -8.12
C PRO A 37 9.51 2.42 -7.01
N ALA A 38 10.82 2.64 -6.99
CA ALA A 38 11.44 3.55 -6.00
C ALA A 38 11.08 5.01 -6.25
N SER A 39 10.91 5.38 -7.52
CA SER A 39 10.40 6.65 -8.03
C SER A 39 9.46 6.38 -9.19
N GLU A 40 8.72 7.40 -9.62
CA GLU A 40 8.16 7.42 -10.98
C GLU A 40 9.28 7.22 -12.03
#